data_AF-A0A7C1KK80-F1
#
_entry.id   AF-A0A7C1KK80-F1
#
_cell.length_a   1.000
_cell.length_b   1.000
_cell.length_c   1.000
_cell.angle_alpha   90.00
_cell.angle_beta   90.00
_cell.angle_gamma   90.00
#
_symmetry.space_group_name_H-M   'P 1'
#
loop_
_entity.id
_entity.type
_entity.pdbx_description
1 polymer ?
#
loop_
_entity_poly.entity_id
_entity_poly.type
_entity_poly.pdbx_seq_one_letter_code
_entity_poly.pdbx_strand_id
1 'polypeptide(L)'
;MSEANNYRGSGNRPSAGRLFLAIFPAVAVGIVGGKAGIWWVGAAAAALALLGASLIYSRVKGNPASSPATLILLYLVAVVITWWVPSPDGMASLARGVLLLTGVLSWAGYELQASGAEPLRRAWAAARAVQQRRQWPAHLEECVQEPAVQRLRQIVQDQREIRPVLPLLTSPRPPLQLAALHALAYRTHWYAGEAEYVLQATGHSPHEAVRVATVQALAGVQGVDLLSALTAFLRDPSEEVRRHTIAVLLWQAERRWPLIRESIRDILADPLYPLDGALFTEFDPTAGLRLPGAAIADLITWAAEPPPLAPRAVLTLIAYFRAELQAGLQPELTAELVELMLHTDTPPTLRVELAALLRDFDLLSPEVLDRLTNVDQPAPMRLFAAEMMLRINPHDPDGIDVLRGLARQSNRELAVHVALILQTYLGVDLGIDPQSPPAPSSKAAAELTRRLLHWANQCNPDPLTDFSGSSAAPAS
;
A
#
# COMPACT_ATOMS: atom_id res chain seq x y z
N MET A 1 -3.09 -5.74 -4.47
CA MET A 1 -4.06 -6.06 -3.38
C MET A 1 -5.45 -6.48 -3.91
N SER A 2 -5.52 -7.31 -4.97
CA SER A 2 -6.76 -7.78 -5.60
C SER A 2 -7.34 -9.10 -5.02
N GLU A 3 -6.72 -9.67 -3.99
CA GLU A 3 -7.07 -11.02 -3.50
C GLU A 3 -8.22 -11.05 -2.47
N ALA A 4 -8.64 -9.91 -1.93
CA ALA A 4 -9.69 -9.87 -0.90
C ALA A 4 -11.11 -10.24 -1.42
N ASN A 5 -11.37 -10.13 -2.74
CA ASN A 5 -12.70 -10.39 -3.31
C ASN A 5 -12.91 -11.81 -3.85
N ASN A 6 -11.86 -12.64 -3.96
CA ASN A 6 -11.99 -14.02 -4.47
C ASN A 6 -12.24 -15.08 -3.39
N TYR A 7 -12.34 -14.69 -2.12
CA TYR A 7 -12.66 -15.60 -1.01
C TYR A 7 -14.16 -15.61 -0.65
N ARG A 8 -15.03 -15.61 -1.66
CA ARG A 8 -16.42 -16.09 -1.45
C ARG A 8 -16.34 -17.59 -1.16
N GLY A 9 -16.60 -17.92 0.10
CA GLY A 9 -16.29 -19.18 0.74
C GLY A 9 -16.57 -20.41 -0.11
N SER A 10 -15.61 -21.34 -0.09
CA SER A 10 -15.85 -22.71 -0.53
C SER A 10 -17.15 -23.18 0.11
N GLY A 11 -18.10 -23.53 -0.75
CA GLY A 11 -19.49 -23.78 -0.37
C GLY A 11 -19.53 -24.70 0.83
N ASN A 12 -20.10 -24.18 1.92
CA ASN A 12 -20.22 -24.84 3.21
C ASN A 12 -21.24 -25.99 3.07
N ARG A 13 -20.86 -27.04 2.33
CA ARG A 13 -21.73 -28.22 2.13
C ARG A 13 -22.06 -28.74 3.53
N PRO A 14 -23.36 -28.89 3.86
CA PRO A 14 -23.74 -29.41 5.17
C PRO A 14 -23.09 -30.78 5.32
N SER A 15 -22.20 -30.93 6.31
CA SER A 15 -21.62 -32.23 6.61
C SER A 15 -22.75 -33.21 6.91
N ALA A 16 -22.63 -34.46 6.46
CA ALA A 16 -23.66 -35.49 6.66
C ALA A 16 -24.09 -35.62 8.14
N GLY A 17 -23.17 -35.39 9.08
CA GLY A 17 -23.47 -35.37 10.51
C GLY A 17 -24.44 -34.25 10.93
N ARG A 18 -24.40 -33.08 10.30
CA ARG A 18 -25.33 -31.97 10.60
C ARG A 18 -26.73 -32.24 10.04
N LEU A 19 -26.82 -32.86 8.86
CA LEU A 19 -28.07 -33.35 8.28
C LEU A 19 -28.72 -34.39 9.21
N PHE A 20 -27.91 -35.33 9.68
CA PHE A 20 -28.37 -36.35 10.63
C PHE A 20 -28.88 -35.73 11.93
N LEU A 21 -28.14 -34.81 12.54
CA LEU A 21 -28.55 -34.11 13.78
C LEU A 21 -29.89 -33.37 13.67
N ALA A 22 -30.22 -32.82 12.50
CA ALA A 22 -31.48 -32.11 12.31
C ALA A 22 -32.70 -33.04 12.15
N ILE A 23 -32.51 -34.22 11.56
CA ILE A 23 -33.59 -35.18 11.26
C ILE A 23 -33.75 -36.22 12.39
N PHE A 24 -32.71 -36.42 13.20
CA PHE A 24 -32.68 -37.42 14.27
C PHE A 24 -33.88 -37.38 15.24
N PRO A 25 -34.38 -36.22 15.71
CA PRO A 25 -35.55 -36.18 16.58
C PRO A 25 -36.80 -36.78 15.94
N ALA A 26 -37.02 -36.52 14.66
CA ALA A 26 -38.15 -37.07 13.91
C ALA A 26 -38.06 -38.59 13.79
N VAL A 27 -36.86 -39.12 13.50
CA VAL A 27 -36.63 -40.58 13.39
C VAL A 27 -36.87 -41.27 14.74
N ALA A 28 -36.34 -40.72 15.83
CA ALA A 28 -36.53 -41.28 17.17
C ALA A 28 -38.02 -41.32 17.57
N VAL A 29 -38.75 -40.22 17.35
CA VAL A 29 -40.19 -40.14 17.61
C VAL A 29 -40.98 -41.12 16.72
N GLY A 30 -40.63 -41.21 15.43
CA GLY A 30 -41.28 -42.12 14.49
C GLY A 30 -41.12 -43.60 14.86
N ILE A 31 -39.92 -44.02 15.31
CA ILE A 31 -39.66 -45.39 15.77
C ILE A 31 -40.51 -45.73 17.00
N VAL A 32 -40.57 -44.82 17.98
CA VAL A 32 -41.37 -44.99 19.20
C VAL A 32 -42.86 -45.07 18.86
N GLY A 33 -43.35 -44.18 17.99
CA GLY A 33 -44.76 -44.16 17.56
C GLY A 33 -45.17 -45.40 16.77
N GLY A 34 -44.31 -45.86 15.84
CA GLY A 34 -44.55 -47.05 15.03
C GLY A 34 -44.65 -48.33 15.85
N LYS A 35 -43.80 -48.47 16.90
CA LYS A 35 -43.90 -49.60 17.83
C LYS A 35 -45.15 -49.54 18.72
N ALA A 36 -45.55 -48.35 19.15
CA ALA A 36 -46.73 -48.18 20.01
C ALA A 36 -48.07 -48.26 19.25
N GLY A 37 -48.05 -48.25 17.91
CA GLY A 37 -49.28 -48.24 17.09
C GLY A 37 -50.06 -46.94 17.16
N ILE A 38 -49.43 -45.83 17.56
CA ILE A 38 -50.08 -44.55 17.81
C ILE A 38 -49.88 -43.62 16.61
N TRP A 39 -50.94 -43.42 15.82
CA TRP A 39 -50.87 -42.67 14.57
C TRP A 39 -50.47 -41.19 14.74
N TRP A 40 -50.90 -40.53 15.83
CA TRP A 40 -50.61 -39.10 16.04
C TRP A 40 -49.11 -38.83 16.27
N VAL A 41 -48.37 -39.81 16.80
CA VAL A 41 -46.90 -39.71 16.96
C VAL A 41 -46.21 -39.68 15.60
N GLY A 42 -46.74 -40.38 14.59
CA GLY A 42 -46.25 -40.33 13.22
C GLY A 42 -46.43 -38.93 12.59
N ALA A 43 -47.56 -38.28 12.83
CA ALA A 43 -47.78 -36.90 12.38
C ALA A 43 -46.81 -35.92 13.07
N ALA A 44 -46.55 -36.11 14.37
CA ALA A 44 -45.57 -35.31 15.10
C ALA A 44 -44.13 -35.52 14.57
N ALA A 45 -43.75 -36.76 14.23
CA ALA A 45 -42.47 -37.05 13.60
C ALA A 45 -42.33 -36.35 12.23
N ALA A 46 -43.38 -36.35 11.40
CA ALA A 46 -43.37 -35.64 10.11
C ALA A 46 -43.21 -34.12 10.29
N ALA A 47 -43.89 -33.53 11.27
CA ALA A 47 -43.74 -32.11 11.60
C ALA A 47 -42.31 -31.76 12.06
N LEU A 48 -41.71 -32.59 12.92
CA LEU A 48 -40.32 -32.44 13.33
C LEU A 48 -39.34 -32.57 12.15
N ALA A 49 -39.60 -33.49 11.21
CA ALA A 49 -38.77 -33.65 10.02
C ALA A 49 -38.82 -32.41 9.11
N LEU A 50 -40.00 -31.82 8.93
CA LEU A 50 -40.18 -30.59 8.17
C LEU A 50 -39.48 -29.39 8.82
N LEU A 51 -39.55 -29.27 10.16
CA LEU A 51 -38.81 -28.26 10.91
C LEU A 51 -37.30 -28.45 10.76
N GLY A 52 -36.81 -29.68 10.90
CA GLY A 52 -35.41 -30.03 10.66
C GLY A 52 -34.95 -29.69 9.24
N ALA A 53 -35.75 -30.02 8.22
CA ALA A 53 -35.48 -29.68 6.83
C ALA A 53 -35.46 -28.17 6.57
N SER A 54 -36.35 -27.40 7.22
CA SER A 54 -36.37 -25.94 7.15
C SER A 54 -35.10 -25.31 7.75
N LEU A 55 -34.59 -25.86 8.86
CA LEU A 55 -33.31 -25.45 9.45
C LEU A 55 -32.13 -25.72 8.51
N ILE A 56 -32.13 -26.86 7.82
CA ILE A 56 -31.12 -27.17 6.81
C ILE A 56 -31.20 -26.18 5.64
N TYR A 57 -32.42 -25.92 5.14
CA TYR A 57 -32.65 -25.03 4.01
C TYR A 57 -32.25 -23.58 4.30
N SER A 58 -32.60 -23.06 5.48
CA SER A 58 -32.22 -21.69 5.89
C SER A 58 -30.70 -21.52 5.94
N ARG A 59 -29.96 -22.55 6.40
CA ARG A 59 -28.50 -22.55 6.37
C ARG A 59 -27.91 -22.61 4.97
N VAL A 60 -28.47 -23.43 4.08
CA VAL A 60 -27.99 -23.51 2.68
C VAL A 60 -28.13 -22.16 1.98
N LYS A 61 -29.15 -21.37 2.34
CA LYS A 61 -29.31 -19.98 1.89
C LYS A 61 -28.35 -18.97 2.53
N GLY A 62 -27.47 -19.41 3.42
CA GLY A 62 -26.52 -18.54 4.09
C GLY A 62 -27.14 -17.66 5.17
N ASN A 63 -28.39 -17.91 5.60
CA ASN A 63 -28.97 -17.17 6.71
C ASN A 63 -28.31 -17.66 8.02
N PRO A 64 -27.55 -16.80 8.73
CA PRO A 64 -26.93 -17.18 10.00
C PRO A 64 -27.96 -17.35 11.13
N ALA A 65 -29.23 -17.04 10.88
CA ALA A 65 -30.30 -16.97 11.86
C ALA A 65 -30.84 -18.32 12.36
N SER A 66 -30.28 -19.47 11.93
CA SER A 66 -30.58 -20.74 12.60
C SER A 66 -29.88 -20.75 13.97
N SER A 67 -30.44 -20.03 14.94
CA SER A 67 -29.93 -20.01 16.30
C SER A 67 -30.00 -21.45 16.84
N PRO A 68 -28.95 -21.94 17.51
CA PRO A 68 -28.95 -23.30 18.11
C PRO A 68 -30.13 -23.55 19.04
N ALA A 69 -30.74 -22.48 19.56
CA ALA A 69 -31.96 -22.52 20.34
C ALA A 69 -33.10 -23.23 19.58
N THR A 70 -33.20 -23.04 18.27
CA THR A 70 -34.19 -23.77 17.44
C THR A 70 -33.91 -25.27 17.38
N LEU A 71 -32.64 -25.67 17.32
CA LEU A 71 -32.25 -27.07 17.32
C LEU A 71 -32.54 -27.70 18.69
N ILE A 72 -32.24 -27.01 19.78
CA ILE A 72 -32.55 -27.50 21.14
C ILE A 72 -34.05 -27.58 21.39
N LEU A 73 -34.81 -26.58 20.93
CA LEU A 73 -36.26 -26.62 20.99
C LEU A 73 -36.80 -27.85 20.25
N LEU A 74 -36.24 -28.20 19.09
CA LEU A 74 -36.62 -29.41 18.34
C LEU A 74 -36.44 -30.69 19.19
N TYR A 75 -35.31 -30.81 19.88
CA TYR A 75 -35.03 -31.96 20.75
C TYR A 75 -35.92 -31.97 22.00
N LEU A 76 -36.17 -30.82 22.62
CA LEU A 76 -37.09 -30.71 23.77
C LEU A 76 -38.52 -31.08 23.39
N VAL A 77 -39.01 -30.60 22.24
CA VAL A 77 -40.33 -30.97 21.72
C VAL A 77 -40.42 -32.47 21.47
N ALA A 78 -39.39 -33.09 20.89
CA ALA A 78 -39.33 -34.53 20.69
C ALA A 78 -39.36 -35.32 22.02
N VAL A 79 -38.61 -34.87 23.03
CA VAL A 79 -38.64 -35.47 24.38
C VAL A 79 -40.04 -35.38 24.99
N VAL A 80 -40.68 -34.21 24.92
CA VAL A 80 -42.06 -34.02 25.41
C VAL A 80 -43.03 -34.96 24.69
N ILE A 81 -42.97 -35.07 23.37
CA ILE A 81 -43.82 -35.98 22.60
C ILE A 81 -43.63 -37.43 23.06
N THR A 82 -42.37 -37.88 23.21
CA THR A 82 -42.10 -39.25 23.69
C THR A 82 -42.52 -39.49 25.14
N TRP A 83 -42.73 -38.43 25.94
CA TRP A 83 -43.20 -38.54 27.32
C TRP A 83 -44.65 -39.00 27.41
N TRP A 84 -45.48 -38.57 26.45
CA TRP A 84 -46.91 -38.89 26.37
C TRP A 84 -47.22 -40.26 25.76
N VAL A 85 -46.21 -40.98 25.26
CA VAL A 85 -46.39 -42.33 24.71
C VAL A 85 -46.40 -43.35 25.86
N PRO A 86 -47.54 -44.02 26.14
CA PRO A 86 -47.58 -45.12 27.09
C PRO A 86 -46.81 -46.30 26.50
N SER A 87 -45.65 -46.62 27.10
CA SER A 87 -44.79 -47.71 26.65
C SER A 87 -44.46 -48.60 27.83
N PRO A 88 -44.97 -49.85 27.87
CA PRO A 88 -44.51 -50.84 28.84
C PRO A 88 -43.04 -51.24 28.58
N ASP A 89 -42.54 -50.99 27.36
CA ASP A 89 -41.19 -51.33 26.94
C ASP A 89 -40.20 -50.20 27.28
N GLY A 90 -39.00 -50.58 27.76
CA GLY A 90 -37.89 -49.66 28.05
C GLY A 90 -37.39 -48.84 26.85
N MET A 91 -37.90 -49.09 25.64
CA MET A 91 -37.59 -48.36 24.41
C MET A 91 -37.92 -46.87 24.49
N ALA A 92 -39.06 -46.48 25.09
CA ALA A 92 -39.42 -45.07 25.22
C ALA A 92 -38.45 -44.34 26.17
N SER A 93 -38.06 -44.98 27.27
CA SER A 93 -37.06 -44.45 28.21
C SER A 93 -35.69 -44.32 27.55
N LEU A 94 -35.28 -45.29 26.74
CA LEU A 94 -34.05 -45.22 25.95
C LEU A 94 -34.09 -44.08 24.93
N ALA A 95 -35.18 -43.94 24.18
CA ALA A 95 -35.35 -42.85 23.21
C ALA A 95 -35.29 -41.47 23.88
N ARG A 96 -35.95 -41.28 25.03
CA ARG A 96 -35.87 -40.05 25.84
C ARG A 96 -34.42 -39.77 26.28
N GLY A 97 -33.73 -40.78 26.78
CA GLY A 97 -32.32 -40.66 27.20
C GLY A 97 -31.40 -40.24 26.06
N VAL A 98 -31.54 -40.88 24.89
CA VAL A 98 -30.74 -40.55 23.70
C VAL A 98 -31.06 -39.14 23.18
N LEU A 99 -32.33 -38.75 23.13
CA LEU A 99 -32.73 -37.40 22.70
C LEU A 99 -32.19 -36.32 23.65
N LEU A 100 -32.32 -36.52 24.96
CA LEU A 100 -31.78 -35.58 25.95
C LEU A 100 -30.25 -35.48 25.85
N LEU A 101 -29.54 -36.63 25.80
CA LEU A 101 -28.09 -36.64 25.67
C LEU A 101 -27.64 -35.93 24.39
N THR A 102 -28.29 -36.20 23.27
CA THR A 102 -27.95 -35.57 21.98
C THR A 102 -28.24 -34.07 22.00
N GLY A 103 -29.34 -33.64 22.61
CA GLY A 103 -29.67 -32.23 22.79
C GLY A 103 -28.63 -31.50 23.65
N VAL A 104 -28.22 -32.09 24.77
CA VAL A 104 -27.17 -31.55 25.66
C VAL A 104 -25.82 -31.50 24.95
N LEU A 105 -25.42 -32.57 24.26
CA LEU A 105 -24.17 -32.58 23.49
C LEU A 105 -24.18 -31.57 22.35
N SER A 106 -25.32 -31.34 21.71
CA SER A 106 -25.48 -30.33 20.66
C SER A 106 -25.36 -28.91 21.22
N TRP A 107 -25.96 -28.65 22.39
CA TRP A 107 -25.79 -27.38 23.09
C TRP A 107 -24.35 -27.17 23.54
N ALA A 108 -23.73 -28.16 24.18
CA ALA A 108 -22.35 -28.08 24.61
C ALA A 108 -21.40 -27.86 23.42
N GLY A 109 -21.65 -28.55 22.30
CA GLY A 109 -20.93 -28.33 21.05
C GLY A 109 -21.14 -26.92 20.49
N TYR A 110 -22.35 -26.38 20.59
CA TYR A 110 -22.61 -24.99 20.21
C TYR A 110 -21.89 -24.00 21.13
N GLU A 111 -21.97 -24.17 22.45
CA GLU A 111 -21.26 -23.31 23.42
C GLU A 111 -19.74 -23.36 23.21
N LEU A 112 -19.19 -24.52 22.87
CA LEU A 112 -17.78 -24.66 22.47
C LEU A 112 -17.45 -23.92 21.16
N GLN A 113 -18.39 -23.82 20.23
CA GLN A 113 -18.23 -23.05 19.00
C GLN A 113 -18.41 -21.56 19.23
N ALA A 114 -19.41 -21.17 20.02
CA ALA A 114 -19.75 -19.80 20.37
C ALA A 114 -18.68 -19.15 21.24
N SER A 115 -18.06 -19.91 22.15
CA SER A 115 -16.93 -19.48 22.97
C SER A 115 -15.65 -19.23 22.17
N GLY A 116 -15.60 -19.59 20.89
CA GLY A 116 -14.39 -19.43 20.06
C GLY A 116 -13.30 -20.48 20.34
N ALA A 117 -13.57 -21.50 21.14
CA ALA A 117 -12.59 -22.51 21.51
C ALA A 117 -12.10 -23.35 20.30
N GLU A 118 -12.98 -23.67 19.35
CA GLU A 118 -12.60 -24.39 18.12
C GLU A 118 -11.68 -23.57 17.20
N PRO A 119 -12.02 -22.31 16.84
CA PRO A 119 -11.09 -21.38 16.20
C PRO A 119 -9.73 -21.31 16.90
N LEU A 120 -9.72 -21.10 18.22
CA LEU A 120 -8.51 -21.00 19.02
C LEU A 120 -7.67 -22.29 18.96
N ARG A 121 -8.32 -23.46 19.05
CA ARG A 121 -7.64 -24.76 18.90
C ARG A 121 -7.01 -24.92 17.52
N ARG A 122 -7.66 -24.47 16.46
CA ARG A 122 -7.11 -24.49 15.09
C ARG A 122 -5.90 -23.56 14.97
N ALA A 123 -5.97 -22.36 15.55
CA ALA A 123 -4.83 -21.43 15.61
C ALA A 123 -3.65 -22.02 16.39
N TRP A 124 -3.89 -22.64 17.55
CA TRP A 124 -2.85 -23.37 18.29
C TRP A 124 -2.25 -24.53 17.52
N ALA A 125 -3.06 -25.31 16.82
CA ALA A 125 -2.58 -26.41 15.99
C ALA A 125 -1.69 -25.90 14.85
N ALA A 126 -2.09 -24.81 14.18
CA ALA A 126 -1.29 -24.17 13.13
C ALA A 126 0.02 -23.59 13.67
N ALA A 127 -0.03 -22.87 14.79
CA ALA A 127 1.15 -22.31 15.45
C ALA A 127 2.15 -23.41 15.87
N ARG A 128 1.64 -24.53 16.44
CA ARG A 128 2.47 -25.70 16.76
C ARG A 128 3.05 -26.36 15.53
N ALA A 129 2.30 -26.46 14.43
CA ALA A 129 2.81 -27.03 13.18
C ALA A 129 3.98 -26.19 12.63
N VAL A 130 3.88 -24.86 12.69
CA VAL A 130 4.97 -23.94 12.36
C VAL A 130 6.15 -24.14 13.32
N GLN A 131 5.91 -24.19 14.63
CA GLN A 131 6.95 -24.38 15.65
C GLN A 131 7.72 -25.70 15.53
N GLN A 132 7.02 -26.79 15.18
CA GLN A 132 7.61 -28.14 15.06
C GLN A 132 8.41 -28.32 13.77
N ARG A 133 8.28 -27.40 12.80
CA ARG A 133 9.00 -27.48 11.54
C ARG A 133 10.50 -27.30 11.77
N ARG A 134 11.28 -28.28 11.28
CA ARG A 134 12.75 -28.31 11.41
C ARG A 134 13.47 -27.74 10.19
N GLN A 135 12.88 -27.86 9.01
CA GLN A 135 13.46 -27.40 7.75
C GLN A 135 12.82 -26.08 7.36
N TRP A 136 13.64 -25.03 7.31
CA TRP A 136 13.26 -23.69 6.88
C TRP A 136 14.08 -23.32 5.66
N PRO A 137 13.53 -22.53 4.73
CA PRO A 137 14.31 -21.93 3.66
C PRO A 137 15.54 -21.18 4.19
N ALA A 138 16.63 -21.15 3.41
CA ALA A 138 17.86 -20.45 3.80
C ALA A 138 17.65 -18.93 3.81
N HIS A 139 16.85 -18.43 2.86
CA HIS A 139 16.49 -17.03 2.77
C HIS A 139 15.24 -16.75 3.62
N LEU A 140 15.32 -15.71 4.46
CA LEU A 140 14.26 -15.35 5.39
C LEU A 140 12.99 -14.90 4.68
N GLU A 141 13.11 -14.26 3.52
CA GLU A 141 11.96 -13.81 2.70
C GLU A 141 11.13 -14.99 2.19
N GLU A 142 11.77 -16.11 1.83
CA GLU A 142 11.10 -17.32 1.35
C GLU A 142 10.27 -18.00 2.45
N CYS A 143 10.62 -17.79 3.72
CA CYS A 143 9.88 -18.35 4.86
C CYS A 143 8.41 -17.91 4.87
N VAL A 144 8.11 -16.73 4.31
CA VAL A 144 6.75 -16.18 4.20
C VAL A 144 5.87 -16.99 3.24
N GLN A 145 6.47 -17.62 2.22
CA GLN A 145 5.76 -18.39 1.20
C GLN A 145 5.46 -19.83 1.63
N GLU A 146 5.93 -20.24 2.81
CA GLU A 146 5.69 -21.57 3.31
C GLU A 146 4.18 -21.83 3.54
N PRO A 147 3.61 -22.94 3.04
CA PRO A 147 2.17 -23.21 3.15
C PRO A 147 1.67 -23.25 4.60
N ALA A 148 2.53 -23.64 5.55
CA ALA A 148 2.20 -23.62 6.97
C ALA A 148 2.05 -22.20 7.52
N VAL A 149 2.86 -21.26 7.03
CA VAL A 149 2.83 -19.83 7.40
C VAL A 149 1.63 -19.15 6.77
N GLN A 150 1.36 -19.40 5.48
CA GLN A 150 0.16 -18.92 4.80
C GLN A 150 -1.12 -19.40 5.50
N ARG A 151 -1.18 -20.68 5.87
CA ARG A 151 -2.30 -21.24 6.65
C ARG A 151 -2.44 -20.58 8.01
N LEU A 152 -1.32 -20.35 8.72
CA LEU A 152 -1.34 -19.66 10.01
C LEU A 152 -1.90 -18.23 9.84
N ARG A 153 -1.41 -17.49 8.84
CA ARG A 153 -1.90 -16.15 8.52
C ARG A 153 -3.40 -16.14 8.24
N GLN A 154 -3.88 -17.02 7.38
CA GLN A 154 -5.32 -17.11 7.08
C GLN A 154 -6.13 -17.33 8.37
N ILE A 155 -5.73 -18.29 9.20
CA ILE A 155 -6.41 -18.60 10.46
C ILE A 155 -6.39 -17.41 11.42
N VAL A 156 -5.27 -16.69 11.53
CA VAL A 156 -5.10 -15.56 12.45
C VAL A 156 -5.78 -14.29 11.95
N GLN A 157 -5.88 -14.10 10.62
CA GLN A 157 -6.62 -12.98 10.03
C GLN A 157 -8.14 -13.19 10.14
N ASP A 158 -8.61 -14.43 9.95
CA ASP A 158 -10.02 -14.80 10.15
C ASP A 158 -10.46 -14.68 11.62
N GLN A 159 -9.51 -14.77 12.56
CA GLN A 159 -9.79 -14.84 13.98
C GLN A 159 -9.37 -13.57 14.72
N ARG A 160 -10.18 -13.16 15.69
CA ARG A 160 -9.82 -12.04 16.58
C ARG A 160 -8.81 -12.42 17.66
N GLU A 161 -8.29 -13.64 17.74
CA GLU A 161 -7.33 -14.03 18.79
C GLU A 161 -5.91 -14.25 18.25
N ILE A 162 -4.92 -13.55 18.83
CA ILE A 162 -3.50 -13.65 18.45
C ILE A 162 -2.65 -14.44 19.44
N ARG A 163 -3.20 -14.76 20.63
CA ARG A 163 -2.48 -15.43 21.73
C ARG A 163 -1.69 -16.68 21.29
N PRO A 164 -2.17 -17.54 20.36
CA PRO A 164 -1.39 -18.68 19.90
C PRO A 164 -0.09 -18.33 19.16
N VAL A 165 -0.01 -17.12 18.61
CA VAL A 165 1.11 -16.63 17.80
C VAL A 165 2.15 -15.91 18.67
N LEU A 166 1.74 -15.27 19.77
CA LEU A 166 2.62 -14.50 20.64
C LEU A 166 3.88 -15.26 21.12
N PRO A 167 3.81 -16.54 21.53
CA PRO A 167 5.00 -17.29 21.95
C PRO A 167 6.05 -17.49 20.85
N LEU A 168 5.64 -17.40 19.57
CA LEU A 168 6.56 -17.54 18.44
C LEU A 168 7.44 -16.28 18.26
N LEU A 169 6.97 -15.11 18.72
CA LEU A 169 7.72 -13.85 18.63
C LEU A 169 8.96 -13.85 19.52
N THR A 170 8.90 -14.51 20.67
CA THR A 170 10.04 -14.67 21.59
C THR A 170 10.97 -15.83 21.23
N SER A 171 10.73 -16.53 20.12
CA SER A 171 11.59 -17.62 19.70
C SER A 171 12.96 -17.09 19.26
N PRO A 172 14.08 -17.75 19.62
CA PRO A 172 15.40 -17.37 19.12
C PRO A 172 15.59 -17.66 17.62
N ARG A 173 14.62 -18.30 16.96
CA ARG A 173 14.67 -18.65 15.53
C ARG A 173 13.99 -17.57 14.69
N PRO A 174 14.73 -16.80 13.87
CA PRO A 174 14.14 -15.74 13.05
C PRO A 174 13.01 -16.20 12.12
N PRO A 175 13.04 -17.41 11.50
CA PRO A 175 11.93 -17.89 10.70
C PRO A 175 10.60 -18.01 11.47
N LEU A 176 10.65 -18.37 12.76
CA LEU A 176 9.45 -18.48 13.59
C LEU A 176 8.90 -17.08 13.94
N GLN A 177 9.78 -16.12 14.19
CA GLN A 177 9.40 -14.72 14.39
C GLN A 177 8.74 -14.15 13.13
N LEU A 178 9.33 -14.38 11.96
CA LEU A 178 8.78 -13.95 10.67
C LEU A 178 7.42 -14.57 10.38
N ALA A 179 7.28 -15.88 10.57
CA ALA A 179 6.00 -16.56 10.39
C ALA A 179 4.89 -15.97 11.27
N ALA A 180 5.25 -15.63 12.52
CA ALA A 180 4.35 -15.02 13.48
C ALA A 180 3.97 -13.58 13.09
N LEU A 181 4.95 -12.74 12.77
CA LEU A 181 4.74 -11.34 12.35
C LEU A 181 3.95 -11.27 11.04
N HIS A 182 4.24 -12.14 10.09
CA HIS A 182 3.50 -12.22 8.83
C HIS A 182 2.02 -12.62 9.05
N ALA A 183 1.76 -13.50 10.02
CA ALA A 183 0.39 -13.83 10.40
C ALA A 183 -0.37 -12.64 11.04
N LEU A 184 0.36 -11.68 11.62
CA LEU A 184 -0.17 -10.46 12.23
C LEU A 184 -0.21 -9.25 11.28
N ALA A 185 0.34 -9.36 10.08
CA ALA A 185 0.45 -8.27 9.10
C ALA A 185 -0.90 -7.58 8.80
N TYR A 186 -0.89 -6.24 8.87
CA TYR A 186 -2.04 -5.35 8.57
C TYR A 186 -3.31 -5.59 9.41
N ARG A 187 -3.16 -6.17 10.61
CA ARG A 187 -4.30 -6.46 11.48
C ARG A 187 -4.87 -5.19 12.11
N THR A 188 -6.16 -4.93 11.93
CA THR A 188 -6.86 -3.72 12.39
C THR A 188 -7.25 -3.70 13.87
N HIS A 189 -7.28 -4.85 14.54
CA HIS A 189 -7.78 -4.97 15.91
C HIS A 189 -6.72 -5.55 16.85
N TRP A 190 -6.39 -4.81 17.90
CA TRP A 190 -5.41 -5.16 18.92
C TRP A 190 -6.06 -5.09 20.30
N TYR A 191 -5.82 -6.08 21.16
CA TYR A 191 -6.14 -5.93 22.58
C TYR A 191 -5.06 -5.12 23.29
N ALA A 192 -5.37 -4.58 24.47
CA ALA A 192 -4.45 -3.77 25.25
C ALA A 192 -3.14 -4.53 25.54
N GLY A 193 -1.99 -3.91 25.24
CA GLY A 193 -0.65 -4.46 25.48
C GLY A 193 -0.14 -5.42 24.40
N GLU A 194 -0.97 -5.85 23.46
CA GLU A 194 -0.56 -6.83 22.44
C GLU A 194 0.38 -6.23 21.39
N ALA A 195 0.11 -5.00 20.93
CA ALA A 195 0.94 -4.33 19.94
C ALA A 195 2.28 -3.90 20.55
N GLU A 196 2.25 -3.42 21.80
CA GLU A 196 3.41 -3.09 22.62
C GLU A 196 4.29 -4.33 22.81
N TYR A 197 3.69 -5.50 23.08
CA TYR A 197 4.42 -6.75 23.21
C TYR A 197 5.11 -7.15 21.90
N VAL A 198 4.42 -7.05 20.75
CA VAL A 198 5.03 -7.33 19.43
C VAL A 198 6.24 -6.43 19.19
N LEU A 199 6.08 -5.13 19.43
CA LEU A 199 7.15 -4.15 19.29
C LEU A 199 8.33 -4.46 20.21
N GLN A 200 8.08 -4.72 21.50
CA GLN A 200 9.11 -5.04 22.48
C GLN A 200 9.87 -6.33 22.13
N ALA A 201 9.15 -7.36 21.68
CA ALA A 201 9.72 -8.66 21.38
C ALA A 201 10.57 -8.69 20.11
N THR A 202 10.24 -7.87 19.10
CA THR A 202 10.82 -8.02 17.75
C THR A 202 11.47 -6.75 17.19
N GLY A 203 11.19 -5.58 17.75
CA GLY A 203 11.68 -4.30 17.22
C GLY A 203 13.19 -4.11 17.28
N HIS A 204 13.86 -4.79 18.21
CA HIS A 204 15.32 -4.77 18.35
C HIS A 204 16.00 -6.00 17.74
N SER A 205 15.31 -6.74 16.86
CA SER A 205 15.89 -7.92 16.23
C SER A 205 17.11 -7.55 15.38
N PRO A 206 18.22 -8.32 15.44
CA PRO A 206 19.37 -8.07 14.59
C PRO A 206 19.06 -8.32 13.10
N HIS A 207 18.01 -9.10 12.81
CA HIS A 207 17.62 -9.43 11.45
C HIS A 207 16.70 -8.37 10.85
N GLU A 208 17.15 -7.77 9.77
CA GLU A 208 16.42 -6.77 8.97
C GLU A 208 15.00 -7.24 8.59
N ALA A 209 14.88 -8.44 8.01
CA ALA A 209 13.59 -9.00 7.63
C ALA A 209 12.59 -9.07 8.79
N VAL A 210 13.06 -9.35 10.01
CA VAL A 210 12.20 -9.40 11.21
C VAL A 210 11.70 -7.99 11.54
N ARG A 211 12.57 -6.97 11.50
CA ARG A 211 12.17 -5.58 11.76
C ARG A 211 11.19 -5.05 10.71
N VAL A 212 11.41 -5.38 9.43
CA VAL A 212 10.44 -5.10 8.34
C VAL A 212 9.08 -5.74 8.65
N ALA A 213 9.07 -7.03 9.01
CA ALA A 213 7.84 -7.74 9.34
C ALA A 213 7.17 -7.19 10.62
N THR A 214 7.92 -6.68 11.59
CA THR A 214 7.40 -6.02 12.79
C THR A 214 6.61 -4.77 12.42
N VAL A 215 7.20 -3.93 11.56
CA VAL A 215 6.57 -2.71 11.05
C VAL A 215 5.27 -3.06 10.30
N GLN A 216 5.29 -4.07 9.42
CA GLN A 216 4.10 -4.54 8.70
C GLN A 216 3.03 -5.15 9.62
N ALA A 217 3.42 -5.90 10.66
CA ALA A 217 2.51 -6.43 11.67
C ALA A 217 1.75 -5.29 12.35
N LEU A 218 2.47 -4.27 12.77
CA LEU A 218 1.94 -3.11 13.48
C LEU A 218 1.28 -2.07 12.55
N ALA A 219 1.17 -2.35 11.25
CA ALA A 219 0.59 -1.42 10.31
C ALA A 219 -0.83 -1.00 10.66
N GLY A 220 -1.58 -1.87 11.35
CA GLY A 220 -2.94 -1.64 11.83
C GLY A 220 -3.14 -0.60 12.92
N VAL A 221 -2.08 -0.24 13.64
CA VAL A 221 -2.17 0.42 14.95
C VAL A 221 -2.59 1.90 14.83
N GLN A 222 -3.42 2.37 15.76
CA GLN A 222 -3.94 3.74 15.75
C GLN A 222 -3.54 4.56 16.99
N GLY A 223 -2.92 3.92 18.00
CA GLY A 223 -2.50 4.61 19.22
C GLY A 223 -1.33 5.55 18.96
N VAL A 224 -1.39 6.77 19.51
CA VAL A 224 -0.35 7.80 19.33
C VAL A 224 1.01 7.30 19.80
N ASP A 225 1.08 6.67 20.97
CA ASP A 225 2.35 6.16 21.54
C ASP A 225 2.99 5.09 20.64
N LEU A 226 2.18 4.18 20.10
CA LEU A 226 2.67 3.14 19.21
C LEU A 226 3.03 3.68 17.82
N LEU A 227 2.30 4.68 17.31
CA LEU A 227 2.68 5.38 16.08
C LEU A 227 4.01 6.14 16.27
N SER A 228 4.19 6.80 17.40
CA SER A 228 5.48 7.43 17.77
C SER A 228 6.60 6.40 17.88
N ALA A 229 6.31 5.20 18.39
CA ALA A 229 7.29 4.14 18.44
C ALA A 229 7.60 3.58 17.03
N LEU A 230 6.61 3.49 16.15
CA LEU A 230 6.82 3.13 14.74
C LEU A 230 7.67 4.17 14.00
N THR A 231 7.50 5.47 14.28
CA THR A 231 8.36 6.51 13.68
C THR A 231 9.83 6.36 14.06
N ALA A 232 10.17 5.66 15.14
CA ALA A 232 11.58 5.38 15.47
C ALA A 232 12.27 4.50 14.41
N PHE A 233 11.53 3.62 13.72
CA PHE A 233 12.08 2.82 12.62
C PHE A 233 12.43 3.64 11.37
N LEU A 234 12.00 4.90 11.29
CA LEU A 234 12.47 5.81 10.25
C LEU A 234 13.97 6.11 10.38
N ARG A 235 14.58 5.84 11.54
CA ARG A 235 16.02 5.97 11.79
C ARG A 235 16.75 4.62 11.79
N ASP A 236 16.09 3.55 11.34
CA ASP A 236 16.73 2.22 11.27
C ASP A 236 17.96 2.28 10.35
N PRO A 237 19.07 1.59 10.67
CA PRO A 237 20.23 1.54 9.79
C PRO A 237 19.93 0.92 8.43
N SER A 238 18.98 -0.02 8.34
CA SER A 238 18.54 -0.61 7.07
C SER A 238 17.62 0.36 6.32
N GLU A 239 17.95 0.61 5.07
CA GLU A 239 17.09 1.36 4.14
C GLU A 239 15.75 0.63 3.90
N GLU A 240 15.77 -0.70 3.82
CA GLU A 240 14.57 -1.50 3.60
C GLU A 240 13.56 -1.33 4.75
N VAL A 241 14.04 -1.32 6.00
CA VAL A 241 13.20 -1.07 7.18
C VAL A 241 12.62 0.34 7.16
N ARG A 242 13.44 1.35 6.81
CA ARG A 242 12.95 2.73 6.66
C ARG A 242 11.85 2.81 5.62
N ARG A 243 12.08 2.32 4.39
CA ARG A 243 11.09 2.34 3.29
C ARG A 243 9.76 1.69 3.69
N HIS A 244 9.79 0.50 4.29
CA HIS A 244 8.59 -0.18 4.77
C HIS A 244 7.89 0.58 5.90
N THR A 245 8.66 1.24 6.78
CA THR A 245 8.11 2.09 7.84
C THR A 245 7.33 3.25 7.26
N ILE A 246 7.87 3.96 6.27
CA ILE A 246 7.15 5.07 5.68
C ILE A 246 5.88 4.57 4.97
N ALA A 247 5.95 3.44 4.25
CA ALA A 247 4.78 2.84 3.59
C ALA A 247 3.67 2.48 4.59
N VAL A 248 4.05 1.93 5.75
CA VAL A 248 3.11 1.61 6.84
C VAL A 248 2.55 2.86 7.51
N LEU A 249 3.36 3.88 7.75
CA LEU A 249 2.88 5.12 8.37
C LEU A 249 1.89 5.87 7.48
N LEU A 250 2.06 5.77 6.15
CA LEU A 250 1.10 6.29 5.18
C LEU A 250 -0.11 5.38 4.92
N TRP A 251 -0.13 4.18 5.48
CA TRP A 251 -1.37 3.41 5.48
C TRP A 251 -2.42 4.15 6.31
N GLN A 252 -3.51 4.57 5.66
CA GLN A 252 -4.49 5.51 6.22
C GLN A 252 -3.90 6.90 6.52
N ALA A 253 -3.06 7.42 5.61
CA ALA A 253 -2.35 8.68 5.74
C ALA A 253 -3.25 9.86 6.16
N GLU A 254 -4.50 9.97 5.68
CA GLU A 254 -5.43 11.03 6.10
C GLU A 254 -5.58 11.15 7.61
N ARG A 255 -5.62 10.02 8.32
CA ARG A 255 -5.78 9.99 9.79
C ARG A 255 -4.46 10.15 10.51
N ARG A 256 -3.39 9.58 9.96
CA ARG A 256 -2.09 9.50 10.62
C ARG A 256 -1.21 10.71 10.40
N TRP A 257 -1.36 11.40 9.27
CA TRP A 257 -0.49 12.51 8.87
C TRP A 257 -0.26 13.55 9.98
N PRO A 258 -1.30 14.07 10.67
CA PRO A 258 -1.09 15.05 11.74
C PRO A 258 -0.21 14.54 12.89
N LEU A 259 -0.17 13.23 13.11
CA LEU A 259 0.58 12.59 14.20
C LEU A 259 2.04 12.29 13.79
N ILE A 260 2.31 12.12 12.50
CA ILE A 260 3.61 11.63 12.00
C ILE A 260 4.39 12.69 11.21
N ARG A 261 3.77 13.80 10.82
CA ARG A 261 4.37 14.79 9.89
C ARG A 261 5.70 15.34 10.39
N GLU A 262 5.84 15.61 11.69
CA GLU A 262 7.10 16.16 12.24
C GLU A 262 8.21 15.11 12.18
N SER A 263 7.89 13.84 12.48
CA SER A 263 8.86 12.75 12.35
C SER A 263 9.28 12.52 10.90
N ILE A 264 8.36 12.67 9.93
CA ILE A 264 8.69 12.59 8.50
C ILE A 264 9.59 13.76 8.09
N ARG A 265 9.25 14.98 8.52
CA ARG A 265 10.06 16.17 8.27
C ARG A 265 11.47 16.03 8.83
N ASP A 266 11.60 15.57 10.07
CA ASP A 266 12.90 15.35 10.73
C ASP A 266 13.78 14.39 9.91
N ILE A 267 13.19 13.34 9.36
CA ILE A 267 13.91 12.32 8.57
C ILE A 267 14.31 12.85 7.20
N LEU A 268 13.45 13.64 6.57
CA LEU A 268 13.78 14.36 5.35
C LEU A 268 14.93 15.37 5.57
N ALA A 269 14.94 16.03 6.73
CA ALA A 269 15.96 17.00 7.12
C ALA A 269 17.26 16.36 7.63
N ASP A 270 17.28 15.06 7.90
CA ASP A 270 18.45 14.37 8.45
C ASP A 270 19.54 14.17 7.38
N PRO A 271 20.74 14.77 7.55
CA PRO A 271 21.84 14.66 6.60
C PRO A 271 22.53 13.29 6.58
N LEU A 272 22.21 12.37 7.52
CA LEU A 272 22.77 11.03 7.56
C LEU A 272 22.21 10.12 6.46
N TYR A 273 21.09 10.50 5.84
CA TYR A 273 20.40 9.74 4.81
C TYR A 273 20.33 10.49 3.47
N PRO A 274 21.46 10.99 2.91
CA PRO A 274 21.44 11.80 1.70
C PRO A 274 21.09 10.98 0.46
N LEU A 275 21.32 9.66 0.51
CA LEU A 275 21.08 8.72 -0.60
C LEU A 275 19.65 8.19 -0.66
N ASP A 276 18.85 8.38 0.40
CA ASP A 276 17.47 7.87 0.43
C ASP A 276 16.57 8.55 -0.63
N GLY A 277 16.99 9.70 -1.17
CA GLY A 277 16.27 10.39 -2.24
C GLY A 277 14.86 10.81 -1.81
N ALA A 278 13.87 10.51 -2.65
CA ALA A 278 12.45 10.65 -2.33
C ALA A 278 12.06 9.74 -1.15
N LEU A 279 11.12 10.17 -0.30
CA LEU A 279 10.57 9.30 0.75
C LEU A 279 10.06 7.97 0.21
N PHE A 280 9.61 7.96 -1.04
CA PHE A 280 9.12 6.76 -1.71
C PHE A 280 9.49 6.77 -3.18
N THR A 281 9.80 5.58 -3.67
CA THR A 281 9.92 5.29 -5.10
C THR A 281 8.72 4.48 -5.61
N GLU A 282 7.95 3.86 -4.72
CA GLU A 282 6.90 2.89 -5.06
C GLU A 282 5.52 3.38 -4.62
N PHE A 283 5.02 4.42 -5.29
CA PHE A 283 3.63 4.82 -5.16
C PHE A 283 2.75 3.95 -6.06
N ASP A 284 1.84 3.18 -5.46
CA ASP A 284 0.78 2.48 -6.18
C ASP A 284 -0.59 3.10 -5.83
N PRO A 285 -1.07 4.09 -6.61
CA PRO A 285 -2.36 4.70 -6.37
C PRO A 285 -3.51 3.71 -6.59
N THR A 286 -3.31 2.61 -7.33
CA THR A 286 -4.31 1.55 -7.51
C THR A 286 -4.48 0.68 -6.26
N ALA A 287 -3.44 0.59 -5.43
CA ALA A 287 -3.51 -0.03 -4.10
C ALA A 287 -4.15 0.87 -3.03
N GLY A 288 -4.56 2.08 -3.39
CA GLY A 288 -5.16 3.06 -2.48
C GLY A 288 -4.15 3.82 -1.62
N LEU A 289 -2.85 3.72 -1.92
CA LEU A 289 -1.82 4.52 -1.27
C LEU A 289 -1.77 5.91 -1.91
N ARG A 290 -2.56 6.85 -1.38
CA ARG A 290 -2.55 8.25 -1.80
C ARG A 290 -2.08 9.17 -0.68
N LEU A 291 -1.30 10.19 -1.05
CA LEU A 291 -0.96 11.25 -0.11
C LEU A 291 -2.20 12.12 0.15
N PRO A 292 -2.53 12.42 1.42
CA PRO A 292 -3.61 13.33 1.73
C PRO A 292 -3.21 14.75 1.32
N GLY A 293 -4.18 15.60 0.99
CA GLY A 293 -3.91 16.98 0.58
C GLY A 293 -3.08 17.77 1.60
N ALA A 294 -3.25 17.49 2.90
CA ALA A 294 -2.43 18.07 3.97
C ALA A 294 -0.93 17.69 3.85
N ALA A 295 -0.63 16.44 3.45
CA ALA A 295 0.74 16.02 3.24
C ALA A 295 1.36 16.67 2.01
N ILE A 296 0.58 16.83 0.94
CA ILE A 296 1.02 17.54 -0.27
C ILE A 296 1.35 19.00 0.06
N ALA A 297 0.47 19.69 0.79
CA ALA A 297 0.68 21.07 1.23
C ALA A 297 1.93 21.22 2.13
N ASP A 298 2.12 20.31 3.10
CA ASP A 298 3.31 20.29 3.95
C ASP A 298 4.58 20.06 3.12
N LEU A 299 4.58 19.10 2.19
CA LEU A 299 5.72 18.84 1.30
C LEU A 299 6.04 20.02 0.37
N ILE A 300 5.03 20.72 -0.15
CA ILE A 300 5.23 21.96 -0.93
C ILE A 300 5.87 23.04 -0.05
N THR A 301 5.43 23.16 1.20
CA THR A 301 6.01 24.10 2.16
C THR A 301 7.47 23.73 2.46
N TRP A 302 7.76 22.46 2.70
CA TRP A 302 9.11 21.96 2.98
C TRP A 302 10.04 22.05 1.76
N ALA A 303 9.51 22.05 0.54
CA ALA A 303 10.28 22.30 -0.68
C ALA A 303 10.87 23.73 -0.75
N ALA A 304 10.39 24.66 0.08
CA ALA A 304 10.96 26.00 0.23
C ALA A 304 12.09 26.08 1.28
N GLU A 305 12.28 25.04 2.09
CA GLU A 305 13.25 25.03 3.20
C GLU A 305 14.70 24.82 2.72
N PRO A 306 15.72 25.05 3.56
CA PRO A 306 17.10 24.76 3.18
C PRO A 306 17.38 23.24 2.99
N PRO A 307 18.44 22.86 2.26
CA PRO A 307 18.87 21.48 2.14
C PRO A 307 19.31 20.89 3.50
N PRO A 308 19.13 19.56 3.72
CA PRO A 308 18.75 18.55 2.73
C PRO A 308 17.23 18.35 2.57
N LEU A 309 16.39 19.04 3.36
CA LEU A 309 14.94 18.86 3.39
C LEU A 309 14.27 19.18 2.04
N ALA A 310 14.51 20.37 1.49
CA ALA A 310 13.81 20.80 0.28
C ALA A 310 14.01 19.89 -0.94
N PRO A 311 15.24 19.51 -1.33
CA PRO A 311 15.43 18.61 -2.47
C PRO A 311 14.68 17.28 -2.30
N ARG A 312 14.66 16.71 -1.09
CA ARG A 312 13.99 15.44 -0.83
C ARG A 312 12.47 15.57 -0.80
N ALA A 313 11.94 16.69 -0.30
CA ALA A 313 10.51 17.01 -0.38
C ALA A 313 10.07 17.15 -1.85
N VAL A 314 10.85 17.85 -2.68
CA VAL A 314 10.61 17.96 -4.13
C VAL A 314 10.63 16.59 -4.78
N LEU A 315 11.68 15.79 -4.59
CA LEU A 315 11.76 14.44 -5.17
C LEU A 315 10.58 13.54 -4.76
N THR A 316 10.11 13.68 -3.51
CA THR A 316 8.92 12.95 -3.02
C THR A 316 7.66 13.36 -3.77
N LEU A 317 7.42 14.67 -3.94
CA LEU A 317 6.28 15.18 -4.71
C LEU A 317 6.34 14.72 -6.17
N ILE A 318 7.50 14.78 -6.81
CA ILE A 318 7.67 14.36 -8.19
C ILE A 318 7.44 12.86 -8.37
N ALA A 319 7.95 12.03 -7.46
CA ALA A 319 7.68 10.59 -7.46
C ALA A 319 6.17 10.30 -7.30
N TYR A 320 5.50 11.02 -6.40
CA TYR A 320 4.05 10.91 -6.19
C TYR A 320 3.26 11.29 -7.45
N PHE A 321 3.48 12.48 -7.99
CA PHE A 321 2.75 12.96 -9.17
C PHE A 321 3.03 12.13 -10.42
N ARG A 322 4.27 11.63 -10.58
CA ARG A 322 4.60 10.69 -11.65
C ARG A 322 3.74 9.43 -11.58
N ALA A 323 3.58 8.85 -10.39
CA ALA A 323 2.76 7.65 -10.21
C ALA A 323 1.26 7.91 -10.44
N GLU A 324 0.73 9.06 -10.00
CA GLU A 324 -0.68 9.42 -10.29
C GLU A 324 -0.92 9.67 -11.79
N LEU A 325 0.01 10.33 -12.49
CA LEU A 325 -0.07 10.52 -13.94
C LEU A 325 0.00 9.19 -14.70
N GLN A 326 0.89 8.26 -14.30
CA GLN A 326 0.98 6.92 -14.90
C GLN A 326 -0.29 6.10 -14.69
N ALA A 327 -0.93 6.24 -13.52
CA ALA A 327 -2.16 5.52 -13.23
C ALA A 327 -3.37 6.10 -13.98
N GLY A 328 -3.32 7.36 -14.42
CA GLY A 328 -4.37 8.00 -15.21
C GLY A 328 -5.72 8.10 -14.48
N LEU A 329 -5.70 8.10 -13.14
CA LEU A 329 -6.92 8.05 -12.33
C LEU A 329 -7.59 9.42 -12.15
N GLN A 330 -6.86 10.52 -12.41
CA GLN A 330 -7.33 11.89 -12.20
C GLN A 330 -7.04 12.74 -13.45
N PRO A 331 -8.01 12.94 -14.35
CA PRO A 331 -7.78 13.70 -15.59
C PRO A 331 -7.51 15.19 -15.32
N GLU A 332 -7.96 15.72 -14.19
CA GLU A 332 -7.78 17.13 -13.78
C GLU A 332 -6.36 17.40 -13.27
N LEU A 333 -5.61 16.35 -12.87
CA LEU A 333 -4.28 16.47 -12.28
C LEU A 333 -3.31 17.21 -13.19
N THR A 334 -3.39 17.01 -14.51
CA THR A 334 -2.53 17.74 -15.45
C THR A 334 -2.72 19.25 -15.35
N ALA A 335 -3.97 19.72 -15.27
CA ALA A 335 -4.28 21.14 -15.15
C ALA A 335 -3.82 21.69 -13.79
N GLU A 336 -4.04 20.95 -12.71
CA GLU A 336 -3.58 21.31 -11.36
C GLU A 336 -2.05 21.43 -11.27
N LEU A 337 -1.32 20.49 -11.89
CA LEU A 337 0.15 20.53 -11.91
C LEU A 337 0.68 21.69 -12.76
N VAL A 338 0.03 22.03 -13.87
CA VAL A 338 0.34 23.22 -14.67
C VAL A 338 0.11 24.49 -13.85
N GLU A 339 -1.01 24.58 -13.14
CA GLU A 339 -1.30 25.71 -12.26
C GLU A 339 -0.25 25.83 -11.15
N LEU A 340 0.06 24.73 -10.45
CA LEU A 340 1.06 24.70 -9.39
C LEU A 340 2.46 25.08 -9.91
N MET A 341 2.85 24.60 -11.08
CA MET A 341 4.13 24.91 -11.74
C MET A 341 4.25 26.41 -12.09
N LEU A 342 3.15 27.04 -12.51
CA LEU A 342 3.15 28.44 -12.93
C LEU A 342 2.95 29.42 -11.76
N HIS A 343 2.45 28.94 -10.62
CA HIS A 343 2.19 29.78 -9.45
C HIS A 343 3.49 30.35 -8.87
N THR A 344 3.51 31.66 -8.58
CA THR A 344 4.72 32.38 -8.14
C THR A 344 5.19 31.98 -6.74
N ASP A 345 4.25 31.57 -5.88
CA ASP A 345 4.54 31.16 -4.50
C ASP A 345 5.07 29.71 -4.41
N THR A 346 4.99 28.94 -5.50
CA THR A 346 5.56 27.59 -5.55
C THR A 346 7.09 27.69 -5.57
N PRO A 347 7.81 26.88 -4.75
CA PRO A 347 9.27 26.92 -4.70
C PRO A 347 9.91 26.75 -6.09
N PRO A 348 10.89 27.59 -6.49
CA PRO A 348 11.47 27.56 -7.83
C PRO A 348 11.97 26.17 -8.26
N THR A 349 12.61 25.44 -7.35
CA THR A 349 13.10 24.08 -7.60
C THR A 349 11.96 23.10 -7.91
N LEU A 350 10.84 23.19 -7.17
CA LEU A 350 9.67 22.36 -7.43
C LEU A 350 9.05 22.68 -8.79
N ARG A 351 8.98 23.96 -9.16
CA ARG A 351 8.44 24.39 -10.47
C ARG A 351 9.28 23.84 -11.63
N VAL A 352 10.61 23.87 -11.51
CA VAL A 352 11.54 23.30 -12.51
C VAL A 352 11.31 21.80 -12.66
N GLU A 353 11.21 21.06 -11.56
CA GLU A 353 11.01 19.61 -11.60
C GLU A 353 9.60 19.23 -12.10
N LEU A 354 8.57 20.02 -11.78
CA LEU A 354 7.22 19.84 -12.33
C LEU A 354 7.18 20.07 -13.84
N ALA A 355 7.91 21.08 -14.35
CA ALA A 355 8.04 21.31 -15.78
C ALA A 355 8.72 20.12 -16.48
N ALA A 356 9.79 19.59 -15.89
CA ALA A 356 10.47 18.39 -16.38
C ALA A 356 9.52 17.17 -16.37
N LEU A 357 8.76 16.99 -15.29
CA LEU A 357 7.77 15.91 -15.19
C LEU A 357 6.69 16.04 -16.28
N LEU A 358 6.09 17.21 -16.47
CA LEU A 358 5.05 17.42 -17.49
C LEU A 358 5.59 17.23 -18.91
N ARG A 359 6.86 17.58 -19.16
CA ARG A 359 7.54 17.27 -20.42
C ARG A 359 7.66 15.77 -20.66
N ASP A 360 8.08 15.01 -19.64
CA ASP A 360 8.30 13.56 -19.78
C ASP A 360 7.00 12.81 -20.16
N PHE A 361 5.82 13.42 -19.97
CA PHE A 361 4.52 12.90 -20.37
C PHE A 361 3.91 13.63 -21.59
N ASP A 362 4.65 14.52 -22.26
CA ASP A 362 4.18 15.35 -23.38
C ASP A 362 2.91 16.17 -23.07
N LEU A 363 2.79 16.68 -21.83
CA LEU A 363 1.60 17.39 -21.33
C LEU A 363 1.71 18.93 -21.41
N LEU A 364 2.74 19.46 -22.06
CA LEU A 364 2.96 20.90 -22.19
C LEU A 364 2.39 21.43 -23.51
N SER A 365 1.30 22.19 -23.42
CA SER A 365 0.70 22.85 -24.59
C SER A 365 1.52 24.07 -25.03
N PRO A 366 1.38 24.54 -26.29
CA PRO A 366 2.03 25.75 -26.77
C PRO A 366 1.73 26.98 -25.91
N GLU A 367 0.49 27.11 -25.41
CA GLU A 367 0.09 28.20 -24.50
C GLU A 367 0.83 28.13 -23.16
N VAL A 368 1.08 26.92 -22.63
CA VAL A 368 1.86 26.74 -21.40
C VAL A 368 3.33 27.05 -21.65
N LEU A 369 3.89 26.63 -22.79
CA LEU A 369 5.27 26.96 -23.18
C LEU A 369 5.47 28.48 -23.27
N ASP A 370 4.55 29.20 -23.90
CA ASP A 370 4.57 30.67 -23.95
C ASP A 370 4.60 31.28 -22.52
N ARG A 371 3.71 30.82 -21.63
CA ARG A 371 3.71 31.28 -20.22
C ARG A 371 5.00 30.96 -19.46
N LEU A 372 5.67 29.85 -19.80
CA LEU A 372 6.96 29.46 -19.21
C LEU A 372 8.12 30.36 -19.66
N THR A 373 7.98 31.13 -20.74
CA THR A 373 9.01 32.06 -21.22
C THR A 373 9.07 33.38 -20.43
N ASN A 374 8.00 33.71 -19.69
CA ASN A 374 7.85 34.95 -18.96
C ASN A 374 9.02 35.22 -17.99
N VAL A 375 9.31 36.50 -17.76
CA VAL A 375 10.49 36.93 -16.98
C VAL A 375 10.41 36.55 -15.50
N ASP A 376 9.20 36.35 -14.97
CA ASP A 376 8.92 35.91 -13.60
C ASP A 376 9.20 34.40 -13.38
N GLN A 377 9.42 33.65 -14.46
CA GLN A 377 9.71 32.22 -14.40
C GLN A 377 11.20 31.97 -14.10
N PRO A 378 11.54 30.91 -13.35
CA PRO A 378 12.93 30.50 -13.13
C PRO A 378 13.69 30.31 -14.44
N ALA A 379 14.95 30.74 -14.47
CA ALA A 379 15.77 30.69 -15.67
C ALA A 379 15.88 29.29 -16.32
N PRO A 380 15.99 28.17 -15.56
CA PRO A 380 15.97 26.82 -16.16
C PRO A 380 14.64 26.48 -16.84
N MET A 381 13.49 26.94 -16.32
CA MET A 381 12.18 26.72 -16.95
C MET A 381 12.05 27.52 -18.25
N ARG A 382 12.52 28.77 -18.27
CA ARG A 382 12.53 29.61 -19.47
C ARG A 382 13.42 29.01 -20.55
N LEU A 383 14.60 28.54 -20.16
CA LEU A 383 15.55 27.87 -21.05
C LEU A 383 14.92 26.61 -21.69
N PHE A 384 14.29 25.80 -20.84
CA PHE A 384 13.58 24.61 -21.24
C PHE A 384 12.43 24.91 -22.21
N ALA A 385 11.61 25.93 -21.94
CA ALA A 385 10.52 26.31 -22.82
C ALA A 385 11.01 26.80 -24.19
N ALA A 386 12.06 27.64 -24.20
CA ALA A 386 12.69 28.10 -25.43
C ALA A 386 13.26 26.95 -26.27
N GLU A 387 13.90 25.96 -25.64
CA GLU A 387 14.34 24.74 -26.33
C GLU A 387 13.16 24.04 -27.00
N MET A 388 12.05 23.87 -26.30
CA MET A 388 10.89 23.16 -26.82
C MET A 388 10.21 23.90 -27.97
N MET A 389 10.11 25.23 -27.87
CA MET A 389 9.62 26.08 -28.96
C MET A 389 10.51 25.96 -30.20
N LEU A 390 11.84 26.04 -30.03
CA LEU A 390 12.80 25.96 -31.14
C LEU A 390 12.87 24.57 -31.78
N ARG A 391 12.62 23.51 -31.00
CA ARG A 391 12.49 22.16 -31.53
C ARG A 391 11.27 22.00 -32.45
N ILE A 392 10.16 22.68 -32.12
CA ILE A 392 8.94 22.68 -32.93
C ILE A 392 9.12 23.60 -34.14
N ASN A 393 9.67 24.79 -33.94
CA ASN A 393 9.93 25.79 -34.95
C ASN A 393 11.30 26.47 -34.72
N PRO A 394 12.35 26.13 -35.48
CA PRO A 394 13.67 26.74 -35.34
C PRO A 394 13.70 28.26 -35.54
N HIS A 395 12.68 28.85 -36.14
CA HIS A 395 12.59 30.30 -36.36
C HIS A 395 11.60 30.98 -35.42
N ASP A 396 11.26 30.34 -34.30
CA ASP A 396 10.38 30.92 -33.30
C ASP A 396 11.04 32.17 -32.65
N PRO A 397 10.47 33.38 -32.86
CA PRO A 397 11.08 34.61 -32.38
C PRO A 397 11.09 34.69 -30.85
N ASP A 398 10.07 34.15 -30.18
CA ASP A 398 9.94 34.20 -28.73
C ASP A 398 10.98 33.28 -28.07
N GLY A 399 11.17 32.08 -28.62
CA GLY A 399 12.24 31.17 -28.20
C GLY A 399 13.64 31.80 -28.32
N ILE A 400 13.92 32.47 -29.45
CA ILE A 400 15.21 33.16 -29.66
C ILE A 400 15.39 34.32 -28.67
N ASP A 401 14.34 35.12 -28.45
CA ASP A 401 14.41 36.27 -27.56
C ASP A 401 14.59 35.87 -26.08
N VAL A 402 14.00 34.75 -25.67
CA VAL A 402 14.26 34.14 -24.36
C VAL A 402 15.73 33.72 -24.23
N LEU A 403 16.29 33.03 -25.23
CA LEU A 403 17.71 32.64 -25.22
C LEU A 403 18.64 33.85 -25.14
N ARG A 404 18.33 34.94 -25.85
CA ARG A 404 19.07 36.21 -25.73
C ARG A 404 18.96 36.80 -24.32
N GLY A 405 17.77 36.82 -23.75
CA GLY A 405 17.55 37.28 -22.37
C GLY A 405 18.35 36.48 -21.34
N LEU A 406 18.41 35.15 -21.50
CA LEU A 406 19.17 34.25 -20.64
C LEU A 406 20.69 34.38 -20.84
N ALA A 407 21.15 34.52 -22.09
CA ALA A 407 22.57 34.72 -22.42
C ALA A 407 23.16 36.00 -21.82
N ARG A 408 22.32 37.01 -21.54
CA ARG A 408 22.74 38.24 -20.85
C ARG A 408 22.95 38.06 -19.34
N GLN A 409 22.48 36.95 -18.76
CA GLN A 409 22.73 36.63 -17.36
C GLN A 409 24.16 36.10 -17.18
N SER A 410 24.82 36.48 -16.08
CA SER A 410 26.21 36.08 -15.80
C SER A 410 26.39 34.64 -15.30
N ASN A 411 25.41 33.76 -15.57
CA ASN A 411 25.44 32.36 -15.15
C ASN A 411 26.07 31.46 -16.24
N ARG A 412 27.27 30.93 -15.94
CA ARG A 412 28.04 30.10 -16.87
C ARG A 412 27.38 28.77 -17.21
N GLU A 413 26.67 28.17 -16.26
CA GLU A 413 25.97 26.89 -16.48
C GLU A 413 24.85 27.08 -17.50
N LEU A 414 23.99 28.09 -17.29
CA LEU A 414 22.95 28.46 -18.24
C LEU A 414 23.55 28.84 -19.60
N ALA A 415 24.66 29.58 -19.64
CA ALA A 415 25.34 29.92 -20.88
C ALA A 415 25.77 28.67 -21.66
N VAL A 416 26.34 27.66 -21.01
CA VAL A 416 26.70 26.40 -21.68
C VAL A 416 25.48 25.74 -22.32
N HIS A 417 24.35 25.68 -21.61
CA HIS A 417 23.13 25.10 -22.16
C HIS A 417 22.51 25.93 -23.29
N VAL A 418 22.46 27.26 -23.16
CA VAL A 418 21.99 28.16 -24.23
C VAL A 418 22.81 27.93 -25.50
N ALA A 419 24.13 27.85 -25.39
CA ALA A 419 25.00 27.64 -26.53
C ALA A 419 24.78 26.27 -27.21
N LEU A 420 24.55 25.21 -26.42
CA LEU A 420 24.19 23.89 -26.96
C LEU A 420 22.88 23.94 -27.75
N ILE A 421 21.86 24.63 -27.25
CA ILE A 421 20.57 24.79 -27.93
C ILE A 421 20.76 25.56 -29.25
N LEU A 422 21.50 26.68 -29.24
CA LEU A 422 21.78 27.46 -30.45
C LEU A 422 22.54 26.65 -31.51
N GLN A 423 23.55 25.88 -31.10
CA GLN A 423 24.32 25.06 -32.02
C GLN A 423 23.50 23.89 -32.57
N THR A 424 22.66 23.27 -31.74
CA THR A 424 21.87 22.09 -32.11
C THR A 424 20.68 22.44 -33.01
N TYR A 425 19.91 23.47 -32.66
CA TYR A 425 18.66 23.78 -33.34
C TYR A 425 18.77 24.93 -34.36
N LEU A 426 19.71 25.86 -34.17
CA LEU A 426 19.90 27.01 -35.08
C LEU A 426 21.17 26.91 -35.92
N GLY A 427 22.01 25.90 -35.70
CA GLY A 427 23.26 25.71 -36.45
C GLY A 427 24.32 26.78 -36.16
N VAL A 428 24.22 27.51 -35.04
CA VAL A 428 25.20 28.53 -34.66
C VAL A 428 26.44 27.87 -34.10
N ASP A 429 27.53 27.87 -34.87
CA ASP A 429 28.80 27.31 -34.41
C ASP A 429 29.42 28.19 -33.32
N LEU A 430 29.37 27.71 -32.08
CA LEU A 430 30.01 28.34 -30.92
C LEU A 430 31.30 27.63 -30.51
N GLY A 431 31.69 26.58 -31.25
CA GLY A 431 32.87 25.75 -30.98
C GLY A 431 32.69 24.82 -29.78
N ILE A 432 31.47 24.41 -29.46
CA ILE A 432 31.23 23.39 -28.42
C ILE A 432 31.12 22.03 -29.08
N ASP A 433 31.75 21.02 -28.48
CA ASP A 433 31.43 19.63 -28.77
C ASP A 433 30.17 19.23 -27.98
N PRO A 434 29.04 18.90 -28.64
CA PRO A 434 27.81 18.49 -27.95
C PRO A 434 27.98 17.25 -27.07
N GLN A 435 28.96 16.39 -27.36
CA GLN A 435 29.22 15.17 -26.58
C GLN A 435 30.05 15.45 -25.33
N SER A 436 30.80 16.55 -25.32
CA SER A 436 31.70 16.90 -24.22
C SER A 436 31.64 18.41 -23.95
N PRO A 437 30.51 18.93 -23.43
CA PRO A 437 30.38 20.33 -23.11
C PRO A 437 31.41 20.75 -22.05
N PRO A 438 31.91 22.00 -22.10
CA PRO A 438 32.90 22.46 -21.13
C PRO A 438 32.30 22.52 -19.73
N ALA A 439 33.05 22.08 -18.72
CA ALA A 439 32.62 22.20 -17.33
C ALA A 439 32.29 23.67 -16.99
N PRO A 440 31.19 23.98 -16.26
CA PRO A 440 30.78 25.37 -15.99
C PRO A 440 31.84 26.24 -15.28
N SER A 441 32.73 25.61 -14.51
CA SER A 441 33.84 26.26 -13.81
C SER A 441 35.08 26.51 -14.69
N SER A 442 35.12 25.99 -15.91
CA SER A 442 36.29 26.05 -16.80
C SER A 442 36.49 27.41 -17.46
N LYS A 443 37.72 27.67 -17.93
CA LYS A 443 38.03 28.84 -18.77
C LYS A 443 37.27 28.82 -20.11
N ALA A 444 37.04 27.63 -20.66
CA ALA A 444 36.28 27.46 -21.90
C ALA A 444 34.83 27.94 -21.74
N ALA A 445 34.16 27.57 -20.64
CA ALA A 445 32.81 28.08 -20.34
C ALA A 445 32.77 29.60 -20.16
N ALA A 446 33.82 30.20 -19.59
CA ALA A 446 33.92 31.66 -19.46
C ALA A 446 34.07 32.37 -20.83
N GLU A 447 34.87 31.83 -21.74
CA GLU A 447 35.01 32.37 -23.10
C GLU A 447 33.72 32.18 -23.91
N LEU A 448 33.07 31.02 -23.77
CA LEU A 448 31.75 30.77 -24.34
C LEU A 448 30.71 31.80 -23.88
N THR A 449 30.70 32.11 -22.58
CA THR A 449 29.78 33.11 -22.01
C THR A 449 29.99 34.49 -22.66
N ARG A 450 31.24 34.87 -22.99
CA ARG A 450 31.52 36.14 -23.70
C ARG A 450 31.00 36.13 -25.13
N ARG A 451 31.19 35.02 -25.85
CA ARG A 451 30.67 34.85 -27.22
C ARG A 451 29.15 34.91 -27.25
N LEU A 452 28.50 34.24 -26.30
CA LEU A 452 27.05 34.30 -26.15
C LEU A 452 26.53 35.69 -25.79
N LEU A 453 27.21 36.40 -24.90
CA LEU A 453 26.86 37.78 -24.56
C LEU A 453 26.98 38.69 -25.79
N HIS A 454 28.02 38.50 -26.60
CA HIS A 454 28.18 39.23 -27.86
C HIS A 454 27.04 38.90 -28.84
N TRP A 455 26.72 37.61 -29.03
CA TRP A 455 25.58 37.18 -29.85
C TRP A 455 24.25 37.78 -29.37
N ALA A 456 23.99 37.77 -28.06
CA ALA A 456 22.75 38.27 -27.48
C ALA A 456 22.58 39.80 -27.60
N ASN A 457 23.67 40.53 -27.85
CA ASN A 457 23.66 41.98 -28.04
C ASN A 457 23.57 42.39 -29.52
N GLN A 458 23.84 41.48 -30.45
CA GLN A 458 23.66 41.74 -31.87
C GLN A 458 22.16 41.83 -32.18
N CYS A 459 21.69 43.02 -32.53
CA CYS A 459 20.27 43.32 -32.76
C CYS A 459 19.75 42.84 -34.13
N ASN A 460 20.56 42.17 -34.95
CA ASN A 460 20.16 41.82 -36.32
C ASN A 460 19.88 40.31 -36.43
N PRO A 461 18.63 39.90 -36.76
CA PRO A 461 18.27 38.51 -37.03
C PRO A 461 18.72 38.02 -38.42
N ASP A 462 19.52 38.81 -39.16
CA ASP A 462 20.09 38.35 -40.42
C ASP A 462 20.89 37.06 -40.19
N PRO A 463 20.63 36.02 -41.01
CA PRO A 463 21.11 34.68 -40.75
C PRO A 463 22.63 34.68 -40.62
N LEU A 464 23.10 33.94 -39.61
CA LEU A 464 24.49 33.71 -39.23
C LEU A 464 25.27 32.90 -40.29
N THR A 465 25.05 33.17 -41.58
CA THR A 465 25.64 32.43 -42.71
C THR A 465 27.13 32.71 -42.92
N ASP A 466 27.74 33.70 -42.27
CA ASP A 466 29.11 34.14 -42.61
C ASP A 466 30.16 34.04 -41.48
N PHE A 467 29.90 33.28 -40.40
CA PHE A 467 30.94 33.02 -39.38
C PHE A 467 31.85 31.82 -39.69
N SER A 468 31.75 31.21 -40.87
CA SER A 468 32.78 30.30 -41.39
C SER A 468 34.04 31.10 -41.67
N GLY A 469 34.80 31.36 -40.61
CA GLY A 469 36.14 31.90 -40.69
C GLY A 469 36.94 31.07 -41.67
N SER A 470 37.39 31.73 -42.73
CA SER A 470 38.52 31.37 -43.57
C SER A 470 39.66 30.81 -42.70
N SER A 471 39.61 29.50 -42.43
CA SER A 471 40.77 28.73 -42.05
C SER A 471 41.65 28.68 -43.28
N ALA A 472 42.58 29.62 -43.37
CA ALA A 472 43.65 29.58 -44.33
C ALA A 472 44.36 28.23 -44.17
N ALA A 473 44.17 27.37 -45.16
CA ALA A 473 44.91 26.13 -45.28
C ALA A 473 46.42 26.45 -45.23
N PRO A 474 47.22 25.71 -44.45
CA PRO A 474 48.67 25.86 -44.53
C PRO A 474 49.11 25.47 -45.94
N ALA A 475 49.74 26.41 -46.64
CA ALA A 475 50.39 26.13 -47.90
C ALA A 475 51.46 25.04 -47.70
N SER A 476 51.42 24.06 -48.60
CA SER A 476 52.33 22.91 -48.73
C SER A 476 53.80 23.28 -48.74
#